data_AF-A0A2W4W4R5-F1
#
_entry.id   AF-A0A2W4W4R5-F1
#
_cell.length_a   1.000
_cell.length_b   1.000
_cell.length_c   1.000
_cell.angle_alpha   90.00
_cell.angle_beta   90.00
_cell.angle_gamma   90.00
#
_symmetry.space_group_name_H-M   'P 1'
#
loop_
_entity.id
_entity.type
_entity.pdbx_description
1 polymer ?
#
loop_
_entity_poly.entity_id
_entity_poly.type
_entity_poly.pdbx_seq_one_letter_code
_entity_poly.pdbx_strand_id
1 'polypeptide(L)'
;MAAQFPSTALTRWLLQKNWLLQKARANQRGFTLTELLVAIVVGSIILTSLLYLVVELLGTNLREERLTQAQQDTRRALDYISRDVREAVYVYANPQTVVGQLSEPDVPDDSTAVLAFWRLKPIDVAAIPAACITDECETLRVRHSVYDLVVYFHKPNAPGGIWSGPGRIIRYELTNYSNLAAQTPTPGYRDPSRIKDGFALWTPDGVTRGRNNVLADFIDTHNVDQTVSTACLPADGFIASLVVDSNNFFVCVRDPGTGVNPLNQSLSVFLRGSTANPGPGTTIIFGPTSEGSSLPIISTEVLVRGRIETQL
;
A
#
# COMPACT_ATOMS: atom_id res chain seq x y z
N MET A 1 -101.85 11.52 -34.74
CA MET A 1 -100.47 11.01 -34.92
C MET A 1 -99.91 10.70 -33.54
N ALA A 2 -99.90 9.43 -33.14
CA ALA A 2 -99.20 8.99 -31.93
C ALA A 2 -98.49 7.68 -32.30
N ALA A 3 -97.17 7.74 -32.38
CA ALA A 3 -96.31 6.63 -32.76
C ALA A 3 -95.93 5.82 -31.52
N GLN A 4 -96.09 4.50 -31.63
CA GLN A 4 -95.80 3.51 -30.60
C GLN A 4 -94.40 2.94 -30.88
N PHE A 5 -93.43 3.18 -30.00
CA PHE A 5 -92.10 2.58 -30.04
C PHE A 5 -92.01 1.43 -29.03
N PRO A 6 -91.47 0.25 -29.39
CA PRO A 6 -91.42 -0.91 -28.50
C PRO A 6 -90.20 -0.85 -27.56
N SER A 7 -90.47 -1.06 -26.28
CA SER A 7 -89.59 -0.89 -25.11
C SER A 7 -88.74 -2.12 -24.74
N THR A 8 -88.43 -3.02 -25.68
CA THR A 8 -87.84 -4.33 -25.36
C THR A 8 -86.32 -4.41 -25.38
N ALA A 9 -85.61 -3.36 -25.80
CA ALA A 9 -84.15 -3.38 -25.94
C ALA A 9 -83.41 -3.12 -24.61
N LEU A 10 -83.92 -2.23 -23.76
CA LEU A 10 -83.23 -1.81 -22.52
C LEU A 10 -83.26 -2.88 -21.41
N THR A 11 -84.29 -3.72 -21.36
CA THR A 11 -84.43 -4.77 -20.34
C THR A 11 -83.50 -5.96 -20.60
N ARG A 12 -83.20 -6.27 -21.87
CA ARG A 12 -82.21 -7.31 -22.22
C ARG A 12 -80.77 -6.90 -21.87
N TRP A 13 -80.41 -5.62 -22.03
CA TRP A 13 -79.07 -5.14 -21.73
C TRP A 13 -78.75 -5.16 -20.22
N LEU A 14 -79.73 -4.80 -19.38
CA LEU A 14 -79.59 -4.83 -17.91
C LEU A 14 -79.50 -6.28 -17.37
N LEU A 15 -80.24 -7.23 -17.95
CA LEU A 15 -80.17 -8.64 -17.55
C LEU A 15 -78.84 -9.29 -17.93
N GLN A 16 -78.26 -8.94 -19.09
CA GLN A 16 -76.98 -9.51 -19.54
C GLN A 16 -75.78 -8.99 -18.72
N LYS A 17 -75.83 -7.74 -18.26
CA LYS A 17 -74.80 -7.13 -17.40
C LYS A 17 -74.75 -7.76 -16.00
N ASN A 18 -75.91 -8.11 -15.43
CA ASN A 18 -75.97 -8.79 -14.12
C ASN A 18 -75.49 -10.25 -14.18
N TRP A 19 -75.70 -10.95 -15.30
CA TRP A 19 -75.20 -12.32 -15.45
C TRP A 19 -73.67 -12.39 -15.52
N LEU A 20 -73.02 -11.40 -16.16
CA LEU A 20 -71.56 -11.28 -16.19
C LEU A 20 -70.96 -10.98 -14.80
N LEU A 21 -71.63 -10.16 -13.99
CA LEU A 21 -71.22 -9.87 -12.60
C LEU A 21 -71.46 -11.07 -11.66
N GLN A 22 -72.51 -11.87 -11.89
CA GLN A 22 -72.76 -13.09 -11.11
C GLN A 22 -71.78 -14.23 -11.45
N LYS A 23 -71.37 -14.37 -12.72
CA LYS A 23 -70.29 -15.30 -13.10
C LYS A 23 -68.96 -14.97 -12.42
N ALA A 24 -68.68 -13.69 -12.18
CA ALA A 24 -67.49 -13.26 -11.44
C ALA A 24 -67.56 -13.62 -9.93
N ARG A 25 -68.76 -13.73 -9.34
CA ARG A 25 -68.96 -14.12 -7.93
C ARG A 25 -69.03 -15.63 -7.71
N ALA A 26 -69.39 -16.42 -8.72
CA ALA A 26 -69.51 -17.87 -8.61
C ALA A 26 -68.17 -18.63 -8.47
N ASN A 27 -67.03 -17.92 -8.56
CA ASN A 27 -65.70 -18.51 -8.48
C ASN A 27 -64.84 -18.02 -7.31
N GLN A 28 -65.44 -17.37 -6.30
CA GLN A 28 -64.72 -17.02 -5.07
C GLN A 28 -64.63 -18.24 -4.15
N ARG A 29 -63.76 -19.19 -4.52
CA ARG A 29 -63.28 -20.23 -3.61
C ARG A 29 -62.30 -19.55 -2.64
N GLY A 30 -62.59 -19.61 -1.34
CA GLY A 30 -61.67 -19.14 -0.30
C GLY A 30 -60.40 -19.99 -0.28
N PHE A 31 -59.27 -19.39 0.13
CA PHE A 31 -58.00 -20.08 0.26
C PHE A 31 -58.09 -21.18 1.31
N THR A 32 -57.52 -22.34 0.98
CA THR A 32 -57.40 -23.45 1.94
C THR A 32 -56.18 -23.23 2.84
N LEU A 33 -56.23 -23.72 4.08
CA LEU A 33 -55.11 -23.60 5.03
C LEU A 33 -53.83 -24.25 4.50
N THR A 34 -53.96 -25.35 3.74
CA THR A 34 -52.84 -26.05 3.10
C THR A 34 -52.21 -25.24 1.96
N GLU A 35 -53.00 -24.50 1.18
CA GLU A 35 -52.49 -23.63 0.12
C GLU A 35 -51.68 -22.46 0.70
N LEU A 36 -52.12 -21.89 1.83
CA LEU A 36 -51.37 -20.86 2.55
C LEU A 36 -50.04 -21.42 3.11
N LEU A 37 -50.05 -22.64 3.65
CA LEU A 37 -48.85 -23.28 4.17
C LEU A 37 -47.82 -23.54 3.06
N VAL A 38 -48.25 -24.06 1.90
CA VAL A 38 -47.37 -24.27 0.75
C VAL A 38 -46.82 -22.94 0.22
N ALA A 39 -47.65 -21.90 0.16
CA ALA A 39 -47.22 -20.58 -0.28
C ALA A 39 -46.12 -19.98 0.63
N ILE A 40 -46.25 -20.14 1.95
CA ILE A 40 -45.23 -19.68 2.91
C ILE A 40 -43.94 -20.48 2.75
N VAL A 41 -44.03 -21.81 2.56
CA VAL A 41 -42.84 -22.67 2.38
C VAL A 41 -42.12 -22.35 1.07
N VAL A 42 -42.83 -22.22 -0.04
CA VAL A 42 -42.22 -21.86 -1.34
C VAL A 42 -41.68 -20.43 -1.29
N GLY A 43 -42.41 -19.51 -0.68
CA GLY A 43 -42.00 -18.12 -0.49
C GLY A 43 -40.72 -18.00 0.34
N SER A 44 -40.59 -18.76 1.44
CA SER A 44 -39.40 -18.74 2.28
C SER A 44 -38.18 -19.29 1.54
N ILE A 45 -38.33 -20.38 0.78
CA ILE A 45 -37.23 -20.93 -0.05
C ILE A 45 -36.72 -19.87 -1.04
N ILE A 46 -37.63 -19.21 -1.76
CA ILE A 46 -37.25 -18.18 -2.74
C ILE A 46 -36.55 -17.01 -2.04
N LEU A 47 -37.13 -16.49 -0.95
CA LEU A 47 -36.52 -15.38 -0.19
C LEU A 47 -35.13 -15.71 0.33
N THR A 48 -34.95 -16.93 0.85
CA THR A 48 -33.65 -17.38 1.39
C THR A 48 -32.61 -17.50 0.28
N SER A 49 -32.99 -18.01 -0.90
CA SER A 49 -32.11 -18.10 -2.06
C SER A 49 -31.66 -16.73 -2.59
N LEU A 50 -32.56 -15.75 -2.62
CA LEU A 50 -32.24 -14.38 -3.03
C LEU A 50 -31.32 -13.70 -2.02
N LEU A 51 -31.58 -13.88 -0.72
CA LEU A 51 -30.73 -13.32 0.33
C LEU A 51 -29.31 -13.90 0.29
N TYR A 52 -29.19 -15.21 0.06
CA TYR A 52 -27.90 -15.88 -0.10
C TYR A 52 -27.08 -15.26 -1.24
N LEU A 53 -27.70 -15.06 -2.41
CA LEU A 53 -27.04 -14.44 -3.57
C LEU A 53 -26.58 -13.00 -3.29
N VAL A 54 -27.38 -12.22 -2.55
CA VAL A 54 -26.99 -10.86 -2.15
C VAL A 54 -25.76 -10.87 -1.23
N VAL A 55 -25.72 -11.79 -0.26
CA VAL A 55 -24.56 -11.93 0.65
C VAL A 55 -23.29 -12.30 -0.14
N GLU A 56 -23.40 -13.19 -1.12
CA GLU A 56 -22.28 -13.57 -2.00
C GLU A 56 -21.82 -12.39 -2.87
N LEU A 57 -22.74 -11.63 -3.44
CA LEU A 57 -22.42 -10.43 -4.23
C LEU A 57 -21.77 -9.34 -3.37
N LEU A 58 -22.24 -9.12 -2.14
CA LEU A 58 -21.62 -8.16 -1.23
C LEU A 58 -20.21 -8.62 -0.83
N GLY A 59 -20.02 -9.91 -0.56
CA GLY A 59 -18.71 -10.48 -0.25
C GLY A 59 -17.70 -10.31 -1.38
N THR A 60 -18.13 -10.55 -2.62
CA THR A 60 -17.29 -10.35 -3.82
C THR A 60 -16.95 -8.88 -4.04
N ASN A 61 -17.92 -7.96 -3.94
CA ASN A 61 -17.66 -6.53 -4.08
C ASN A 61 -16.66 -6.00 -3.04
N LEU A 62 -16.83 -6.37 -1.76
CA LEU A 62 -15.91 -5.97 -0.70
C LEU A 62 -14.49 -6.52 -0.91
N ARG A 63 -14.38 -7.74 -1.46
CA ARG A 63 -13.09 -8.33 -1.80
C ARG A 63 -12.39 -7.57 -2.92
N GLU A 64 -13.11 -7.28 -3.99
CA GLU A 64 -12.55 -6.54 -5.14
C GLU A 64 -12.13 -5.12 -4.76
N GLU A 65 -12.90 -4.46 -3.90
CA GLU A 65 -12.56 -3.15 -3.35
C GLU A 65 -11.24 -3.19 -2.57
N ARG A 66 -11.08 -4.17 -1.66
CA ARG A 66 -9.85 -4.34 -0.86
C ARG A 66 -8.64 -4.69 -1.69
N LEU A 67 -8.80 -5.58 -2.67
CA LEU A 67 -7.73 -5.93 -3.60
C LEU A 67 -7.28 -4.68 -4.38
N THR A 68 -8.25 -3.91 -4.88
CA THR A 68 -7.98 -2.66 -5.60
C THR A 68 -7.23 -1.66 -4.71
N GLN A 69 -7.67 -1.50 -3.45
CA GLN A 69 -7.03 -0.61 -2.49
C GLN A 69 -5.59 -1.04 -2.17
N ALA A 70 -5.38 -2.33 -1.85
CA ALA A 70 -4.05 -2.88 -1.55
C ALA A 70 -3.09 -2.75 -2.75
N GLN A 71 -3.57 -2.97 -3.97
CA GLN A 71 -2.80 -2.76 -5.20
C GLN A 71 -2.44 -1.30 -5.41
N GLN A 72 -3.38 -0.37 -5.19
CA GLN A 72 -3.13 1.06 -5.32
C GLN A 72 -2.11 1.56 -4.30
N ASP A 73 -2.23 1.13 -3.03
CA ASP A 73 -1.30 1.50 -1.96
C ASP A 73 0.11 0.97 -2.25
N THR A 74 0.21 -0.30 -2.64
CA THR A 74 1.47 -0.96 -3.00
C THR A 74 2.14 -0.28 -4.20
N ARG A 75 1.38 0.09 -5.25
CA ARG A 75 1.89 0.85 -6.41
C ARG A 75 2.39 2.23 -6.00
N ARG A 76 1.66 2.94 -5.14
CA ARG A 76 2.07 4.27 -4.64
C ARG A 76 3.36 4.18 -3.84
N ALA A 77 3.46 3.20 -2.95
CA ALA A 77 4.67 2.96 -2.16
C ALA A 77 5.87 2.64 -3.07
N LEU A 78 5.69 1.76 -4.05
CA LEU A 78 6.74 1.38 -4.99
C LEU A 78 7.20 2.55 -5.86
N ASP A 79 6.29 3.37 -6.38
CA ASP A 79 6.64 4.58 -7.12
C ASP A 79 7.43 5.57 -6.26
N TYR A 80 7.01 5.75 -5.00
CA TYR A 80 7.71 6.61 -4.06
C TYR A 80 9.14 6.11 -3.80
N ILE A 81 9.31 4.81 -3.48
CA ILE A 81 10.63 4.19 -3.28
C ILE A 81 11.49 4.36 -4.53
N SER A 82 10.91 4.10 -5.71
CA SER A 82 11.62 4.21 -6.98
C SER A 82 12.11 5.62 -7.26
N ARG A 83 11.29 6.64 -6.94
CA ARG A 83 11.70 8.05 -7.08
C ARG A 83 12.86 8.40 -6.15
N ASP A 84 12.80 8.01 -4.88
CA ASP A 84 13.90 8.28 -3.95
C ASP A 84 15.19 7.55 -4.37
N VAL A 85 15.08 6.31 -4.85
CA VAL A 85 16.23 5.54 -5.34
C VAL A 85 16.86 6.16 -6.59
N ARG A 86 16.08 6.74 -7.50
CA ARG A 86 16.63 7.41 -8.70
C ARG A 86 17.54 8.59 -8.35
N GLU A 87 17.35 9.19 -7.19
CA GLU A 87 18.17 10.28 -6.65
C GLU A 87 19.31 9.77 -5.77
N ALA A 88 19.46 8.45 -5.63
CA ALA A 88 20.52 7.86 -4.82
C ALA A 88 21.90 8.10 -5.45
N VAL A 89 22.86 8.38 -4.58
CA VAL A 89 24.28 8.55 -4.89
C VAL A 89 25.07 7.33 -4.44
N TYR A 90 24.63 6.68 -3.36
CA TYR A 90 25.25 5.47 -2.82
C TYR A 90 24.20 4.59 -2.15
N VAL A 91 24.11 3.32 -2.53
CA VAL A 91 23.20 2.33 -1.92
C VAL A 91 24.02 1.32 -1.12
N TYR A 92 23.58 1.01 0.10
CA TYR A 92 24.22 -0.01 0.93
C TYR A 92 23.73 -1.39 0.53
N ALA A 93 24.67 -2.30 0.22
CA ALA A 93 24.35 -3.71 -0.01
C ALA A 93 23.77 -4.38 1.25
N ASN A 94 24.24 -3.97 2.43
CA ASN A 94 23.67 -4.38 3.71
C ASN A 94 23.21 -3.14 4.50
N PRO A 95 21.89 -2.89 4.63
CA PRO A 95 21.36 -1.72 5.33
C PRO A 95 21.67 -1.74 6.83
N GLN A 96 21.95 -2.90 7.43
CA GLN A 96 22.28 -3.03 8.85
C GLN A 96 23.58 -2.30 9.22
N THR A 97 24.47 -2.08 8.25
CA THR A 97 25.72 -1.34 8.45
C THR A 97 25.50 0.09 8.94
N VAL A 98 24.44 0.74 8.46
CA VAL A 98 24.07 2.11 8.86
C VAL A 98 23.08 2.08 10.02
N VAL A 99 22.12 1.16 9.98
CA VAL A 99 21.09 1.06 11.03
C VAL A 99 21.70 0.79 12.40
N GLY A 100 22.76 -0.02 12.47
CA GLY A 100 23.51 -0.25 13.72
C GLY A 100 24.22 0.99 14.27
N GLN A 101 24.26 2.09 13.52
CA GLN A 101 24.82 3.38 13.96
C GLN A 101 23.75 4.39 14.34
N LEU A 102 22.50 4.19 13.94
CA LEU A 102 21.39 5.09 14.25
C LEU A 102 21.02 4.96 15.74
N SER A 103 20.67 6.08 16.35
CA SER A 103 20.25 6.15 17.76
C SER A 103 18.76 5.88 17.92
N GLU A 104 18.37 5.26 19.03
CA GLU A 104 16.95 5.22 19.43
C GLU A 104 16.43 6.66 19.65
N PRO A 105 15.24 7.06 19.12
CA PRO A 105 14.17 6.24 18.55
C PRO A 105 14.12 6.23 17.00
N ASP A 106 15.23 6.55 16.32
CA ASP A 106 15.26 6.65 14.86
C ASP A 106 15.01 5.29 14.19
N VAL A 107 15.45 4.20 14.84
CA VAL A 107 15.15 2.82 14.45
C VAL A 107 13.85 2.39 15.12
N PRO A 108 12.77 2.10 14.37
CA PRO A 108 11.54 1.64 15.00
C PRO A 108 11.72 0.25 15.64
N ASP A 109 11.16 0.04 16.84
CA ASP A 109 11.14 -1.28 17.48
C ASP A 109 10.53 -2.35 16.55
N ASP A 110 10.99 -3.60 16.66
CA ASP A 110 10.51 -4.75 15.91
C ASP A 110 10.48 -4.53 14.38
N SER A 111 11.35 -3.67 13.85
CA SER A 111 11.41 -3.40 12.42
C SER A 111 12.61 -4.04 11.75
N THR A 112 12.44 -4.40 10.48
CA THR A 112 13.49 -4.94 9.63
C THR A 112 13.89 -3.87 8.61
N ALA A 113 15.18 -3.52 8.57
CA ALA A 113 15.70 -2.59 7.58
C ALA A 113 15.90 -3.30 6.25
N VAL A 114 15.25 -2.79 5.20
CA VAL A 114 15.21 -3.44 3.88
C VAL A 114 16.08 -2.71 2.86
N LEU A 115 16.17 -1.38 2.94
CA LEU A 115 16.93 -0.57 1.98
C LEU A 115 17.49 0.67 2.68
N ALA A 116 18.78 0.94 2.49
CA ALA A 116 19.44 2.15 2.97
C ALA A 116 20.28 2.75 1.84
N PHE A 117 20.21 4.07 1.67
CA PHE A 117 21.01 4.79 0.68
C PHE A 117 21.14 6.27 1.01
N TRP A 118 22.17 6.88 0.46
CA TRP A 118 22.33 8.33 0.40
C TRP A 118 21.75 8.84 -0.89
N ARG A 119 20.98 9.93 -0.82
CA ARG A 119 20.47 10.64 -1.99
C ARG A 119 20.89 12.09 -2.01
N LEU A 120 20.91 12.69 -3.20
CA LEU A 120 21.15 14.11 -3.37
C LEU A 120 19.81 14.87 -3.31
N LYS A 121 19.66 15.76 -2.33
CA LYS A 121 18.46 16.58 -2.16
C LYS A 121 18.75 18.02 -2.57
N PRO A 122 17.98 18.60 -3.51
CA PRO A 122 18.08 20.01 -3.82
C PRO A 122 17.64 20.86 -2.62
N ILE A 123 18.33 21.96 -2.36
CA ILE A 123 17.95 22.92 -1.32
C ILE A 123 17.31 24.16 -1.95
N ASP A 124 16.40 24.79 -1.21
CA ASP A 124 15.84 26.07 -1.62
C ASP A 124 16.85 27.19 -1.34
N VAL A 125 17.45 27.71 -2.41
CA VAL A 125 18.42 28.81 -2.33
C VAL A 125 17.82 30.10 -1.80
N ALA A 126 16.49 30.28 -1.91
CA ALA A 126 15.81 31.45 -1.36
C ALA A 126 15.71 31.41 0.17
N ALA A 127 15.79 30.22 0.76
CA ALA A 127 15.80 30.05 2.21
C ALA A 127 17.17 30.34 2.84
N ILE A 128 18.24 30.48 2.03
CA ILE A 128 19.58 30.83 2.51
C ILE A 128 19.68 32.35 2.69
N PRO A 129 20.31 32.85 3.79
CA PRO A 129 20.55 34.29 3.97
C PRO A 129 21.30 34.91 2.78
N ALA A 130 20.84 36.09 2.33
CA ALA A 130 21.43 36.79 1.19
C ALA A 130 22.90 37.20 1.40
N ALA A 131 23.26 37.52 2.65
CA ALA A 131 24.62 37.75 3.07
C ALA A 131 25.15 36.51 3.79
N CYS A 132 26.04 35.78 3.12
CA CYS A 132 26.75 34.66 3.73
C CYS A 132 27.93 35.20 4.54
N ILE A 133 27.93 34.86 5.83
CA ILE A 133 28.98 35.25 6.79
C ILE A 133 29.87 34.08 7.20
N THR A 134 29.54 32.86 6.76
CA THR A 134 30.26 31.62 7.05
C THR A 134 30.65 30.92 5.74
N ASP A 135 31.78 30.19 5.76
CA ASP A 135 32.22 29.37 4.62
C ASP A 135 31.18 28.29 4.26
N GLU A 136 30.44 27.80 5.26
CA GLU A 136 29.36 26.84 5.08
C GLU A 136 28.22 27.42 4.22
N CYS A 137 27.82 28.67 4.48
CA CYS A 137 26.78 29.35 3.71
C CYS A 137 27.17 29.50 2.24
N GLU A 138 28.40 29.93 1.97
CA GLU A 138 28.89 30.07 0.59
C GLU A 138 28.96 28.70 -0.10
N THR A 139 29.38 27.66 0.62
CA THR A 139 29.40 26.29 0.10
C THR A 139 28.00 25.81 -0.30
N LEU A 140 26.99 26.05 0.54
CA LEU A 140 25.60 25.69 0.24
C LEU A 140 25.05 26.49 -0.94
N ARG A 141 25.40 27.78 -1.03
CA ARG A 141 24.98 28.65 -2.13
C ARG A 141 25.63 28.29 -3.46
N VAL A 142 26.78 27.62 -3.46
CA VAL A 142 27.39 27.10 -4.69
C VAL A 142 26.87 25.70 -5.03
N ARG A 143 26.75 24.80 -4.04
CA ARG A 143 26.37 23.39 -4.26
C ARG A 143 24.89 23.19 -4.60
N HIS A 144 24.00 24.06 -4.15
CA HIS A 144 22.53 23.98 -4.34
C HIS A 144 21.89 22.62 -3.92
N SER A 145 22.63 21.77 -3.22
CA SER A 145 22.20 20.43 -2.88
C SER A 145 22.97 19.90 -1.67
N VAL A 146 22.33 19.00 -0.95
CA VAL A 146 22.87 18.33 0.25
C VAL A 146 22.57 16.84 0.18
N TYR A 147 23.36 16.03 0.89
CA TYR A 147 23.09 14.61 0.99
C TYR A 147 22.10 14.33 2.13
N ASP A 148 21.14 13.45 1.88
CA ASP A 148 20.23 12.94 2.89
C ASP A 148 20.35 11.41 2.94
N LEU A 149 20.38 10.86 4.14
CA LEU A 149 20.32 9.41 4.36
C LEU A 149 18.85 8.99 4.45
N VAL A 150 18.48 8.00 3.65
CA VAL A 150 17.13 7.42 3.64
C VAL A 150 17.23 5.94 3.95
N VAL A 151 16.39 5.48 4.89
CA VAL A 151 16.27 4.06 5.25
C VAL A 151 14.80 3.66 5.22
N TYR A 152 14.51 2.53 4.56
CA TYR A 152 13.19 1.92 4.54
C TYR A 152 13.16 0.71 5.47
N PHE A 153 12.19 0.73 6.37
CA PHE A 153 11.92 -0.33 7.32
C PHE A 153 10.57 -0.99 7.00
N HIS A 154 10.52 -2.31 7.13
CA HIS A 154 9.25 -3.04 7.30
C HIS A 154 8.99 -3.21 8.79
N LYS A 155 7.77 -2.92 9.23
CA LYS A 155 7.33 -3.17 10.61
C LYS A 155 6.03 -3.96 10.61
N PRO A 156 5.99 -5.16 11.22
CA PRO A 156 4.73 -5.85 11.46
C PRO A 156 3.86 -5.03 12.41
N ASN A 157 2.56 -5.03 12.15
CA ASN A 157 1.58 -4.33 12.99
C ASN A 157 1.08 -5.28 14.08
N ALA A 158 1.01 -4.77 15.32
CA ALA A 158 0.42 -5.51 16.43
C ALA A 158 -1.11 -5.56 16.30
N PRO A 159 -1.76 -6.68 16.70
CA PRO A 159 -3.21 -6.78 16.71
C PRO A 159 -3.83 -5.73 17.64
N GLY A 160 -4.86 -5.03 17.17
CA GLY A 160 -5.56 -3.99 17.94
C GLY A 160 -4.87 -2.61 17.97
N GLY A 161 -3.83 -2.41 17.15
CA GLY A 161 -3.24 -1.10 16.93
C GLY A 161 -4.13 -0.14 16.12
N ILE A 162 -3.68 1.10 15.97
CA ILE A 162 -4.32 2.10 15.08
C ILE A 162 -4.19 1.75 13.59
N TRP A 163 -3.33 0.79 13.28
CA TRP A 163 -2.98 0.36 11.93
C TRP A 163 -3.76 -0.89 11.57
N SER A 164 -4.31 -0.90 10.35
CA SER A 164 -5.31 -1.88 9.93
C SER A 164 -4.70 -3.07 9.21
N GLY A 165 -3.64 -2.86 8.43
CA GLY A 165 -2.99 -3.96 7.73
C GLY A 165 -2.05 -4.76 8.62
N PRO A 166 -1.52 -5.89 8.13
CA PRO A 166 -0.66 -6.78 8.92
C PRO A 166 0.76 -6.22 9.07
N GLY A 167 1.21 -5.32 8.20
CA GLY A 167 2.51 -4.66 8.30
C GLY A 167 2.56 -3.36 7.49
N ARG A 168 3.52 -2.51 7.85
CA ARG A 168 3.70 -1.18 7.27
C ARG A 168 5.13 -0.92 6.82
N ILE A 169 5.28 -0.01 5.86
CA ILE A 169 6.59 0.53 5.47
C ILE A 169 6.79 1.88 6.14
N ILE A 170 7.91 2.00 6.84
CA ILE A 170 8.35 3.24 7.48
C ILE A 170 9.57 3.76 6.72
N ARG A 171 9.53 5.04 6.37
CA ARG A 171 10.64 5.78 5.81
C ARG A 171 11.29 6.60 6.89
N TYR A 172 12.56 6.34 7.12
CA TYR A 172 13.44 7.19 7.89
C TYR A 172 14.22 8.12 6.95
N GLU A 173 14.35 9.39 7.35
CA GLU A 173 15.16 10.39 6.66
C GLU A 173 15.98 11.16 7.69
N LEU A 174 17.30 11.15 7.51
CA LEU A 174 18.23 11.99 8.25
C LEU A 174 18.74 13.10 7.32
N THR A 175 18.28 14.33 7.60
CA THR A 175 18.55 15.51 6.78
C THR A 175 19.76 16.27 7.30
N ASN A 176 20.53 16.93 6.42
CA ASN A 176 21.70 17.72 6.86
C ASN A 176 21.34 18.86 7.84
N TYR A 177 20.33 19.66 7.52
CA TYR A 177 19.90 20.80 8.35
C TYR A 177 18.48 20.62 8.87
N SER A 178 18.29 20.92 10.15
CA SER A 178 16.97 21.02 10.77
C SER A 178 16.31 22.37 10.46
N ASN A 179 17.12 23.42 10.28
CA ASN A 179 16.71 24.72 9.82
C ASN A 179 17.76 25.28 8.85
N LEU A 180 17.42 25.33 7.56
CA LEU A 180 18.32 25.79 6.51
C LEU A 180 18.61 27.31 6.61
N ALA A 181 17.62 28.12 6.99
CA ALA A 181 17.78 29.57 7.09
C ALA A 181 18.74 29.98 8.22
N ALA A 182 18.67 29.26 9.35
CA ALA A 182 19.60 29.42 10.47
C ALA A 182 20.86 28.53 10.33
N GLN A 183 21.00 27.77 9.24
CA GLN A 183 22.08 26.80 9.01
C GLN A 183 22.30 25.86 10.21
N THR A 184 21.23 25.50 10.91
CA THR A 184 21.31 24.67 12.11
C THR A 184 21.42 23.20 11.69
N PRO A 185 22.57 22.54 11.93
CA PRO A 185 22.76 21.14 11.54
C PRO A 185 21.82 20.25 12.33
N THR A 186 21.40 19.15 11.73
CA THR A 186 20.62 18.11 12.42
C THR A 186 21.56 17.33 13.35
N PRO A 187 21.20 17.11 14.62
CA PRO A 187 22.00 16.29 15.53
C PRO A 187 22.28 14.89 14.96
N GLY A 188 23.52 14.41 15.10
CA GLY A 188 23.97 13.12 14.59
C GLY A 188 24.18 13.05 13.09
N TYR A 189 23.83 14.10 12.33
CA TYR A 189 24.18 14.17 10.92
C TYR A 189 25.67 14.51 10.75
N ARG A 190 26.33 13.79 9.83
CA ARG A 190 27.69 14.07 9.41
C ARG A 190 27.77 14.00 7.88
N ASP A 191 28.31 15.03 7.24
CA ASP A 191 28.40 15.06 5.77
C ASP A 191 29.37 13.98 5.26
N PRO A 192 28.89 12.94 4.54
CA PRO A 192 29.74 11.85 4.06
C PRO A 192 30.78 12.30 3.03
N SER A 193 30.56 13.44 2.33
CA SER A 193 31.52 13.96 1.35
C SER A 193 32.77 14.58 1.98
N ARG A 194 32.71 14.94 3.26
CA ARG A 194 33.82 15.56 4.01
C ARG A 194 34.68 14.54 4.76
N ILE A 195 34.27 13.27 4.77
CA ILE A 195 34.95 12.19 5.48
C ILE A 195 35.88 11.47 4.50
N LYS A 196 37.11 11.16 4.91
CA LYS A 196 38.09 10.45 4.06
C LYS A 196 37.59 9.09 3.56
N ASP A 197 36.80 8.39 4.38
CA ASP A 197 36.27 7.06 4.08
C ASP A 197 34.91 7.09 3.35
N GLY A 198 34.39 8.29 3.07
CA GLY A 198 33.22 8.53 2.22
C GLY A 198 31.90 7.96 2.75
N PHE A 199 31.00 7.64 1.82
CA PHE A 199 29.66 7.10 2.11
C PHE A 199 29.71 5.69 2.72
N ALA A 200 30.67 4.85 2.33
CA ALA A 200 30.69 3.44 2.71
C ALA A 200 30.90 3.20 4.21
N LEU A 201 31.73 4.03 4.85
CA LEU A 201 32.07 3.93 6.28
C LEU A 201 31.58 5.17 7.04
N TRP A 202 30.41 5.69 6.64
CA TRP A 202 29.78 6.80 7.35
C TRP A 202 29.60 6.45 8.84
N THR A 203 29.70 7.46 9.70
CA THR A 203 29.41 7.37 11.13
C THR A 203 28.75 8.67 11.60
N PRO A 204 27.77 8.59 12.53
CA PRO A 204 27.07 9.77 13.02
C PRO A 204 27.96 10.62 13.94
N ASP A 205 27.63 11.92 14.01
CA ASP A 205 28.24 12.86 14.95
C ASP A 205 27.37 13.02 16.20
N GLY A 206 27.43 12.03 17.09
CA GLY A 206 26.60 11.95 18.29
C GLY A 206 25.25 11.28 18.05
N VAL A 207 24.21 11.72 18.79
CA VAL A 207 22.87 11.12 18.76
C VAL A 207 22.13 11.56 17.51
N THR A 208 21.72 10.59 16.66
CA THR A 208 20.96 10.87 15.45
C THR A 208 19.53 11.33 15.77
N ARG A 209 19.03 12.28 14.98
CA ARG A 209 17.64 12.75 15.04
C ARG A 209 17.08 12.90 13.65
N GLY A 210 16.64 11.79 13.07
CA GLY A 210 15.92 11.81 11.80
C GLY A 210 14.41 11.88 11.98
N ARG A 211 13.70 11.73 10.86
CA ARG A 211 12.23 11.73 10.82
C ARG A 211 11.71 10.43 10.22
N ASN A 212 10.79 9.80 10.95
CA ASN A 212 10.07 8.60 10.54
C ASN A 212 8.68 8.96 9.97
N ASN A 213 8.38 8.51 8.75
CA ASN A 213 7.09 8.68 8.08
C ASN A 213 6.56 7.33 7.60
N VAL A 214 5.29 7.02 7.88
CA VAL A 214 4.63 5.81 7.36
C VAL A 214 4.21 6.05 5.91
N LEU A 215 4.59 5.15 5.01
CA LEU A 215 4.29 5.23 3.57
C LEU A 215 3.06 4.43 3.18
N ALA A 216 2.95 3.21 3.69
CA ALA A 216 1.94 2.22 3.35
C ALA A 216 1.67 1.33 4.55
N ASP A 217 0.43 0.89 4.70
CA ASP A 217 -0.06 0.13 5.87
C ASP A 217 -0.63 -1.24 5.51
N PHE A 218 -0.89 -1.53 4.23
CA PHE A 218 -1.39 -2.83 3.78
C PHE A 218 -0.29 -3.69 3.18
N ILE A 219 0.85 -3.76 3.86
CA ILE A 219 1.97 -4.61 3.46
C ILE A 219 1.88 -5.93 4.19
N ASP A 220 2.12 -7.02 3.46
CA ASP A 220 2.05 -8.34 4.05
C ASP A 220 3.13 -8.55 5.13
N THR A 221 2.96 -9.55 5.98
CA THR A 221 4.00 -9.96 6.93
C THR A 221 4.90 -11.03 6.33
N HIS A 222 6.12 -11.10 6.83
CA HIS A 222 7.04 -12.15 6.45
C HIS A 222 6.51 -13.49 6.99
N ASN A 223 6.34 -14.47 6.10
CA ASN A 223 5.99 -15.82 6.47
C ASN A 223 7.28 -16.64 6.67
N VAL A 224 7.58 -16.99 7.91
CA VAL A 224 8.81 -17.71 8.31
C VAL A 224 8.84 -19.15 7.76
N ASP A 225 7.68 -19.71 7.40
CA ASP A 225 7.54 -21.07 6.85
C ASP A 225 7.73 -21.11 5.31
N GLN A 226 7.83 -19.96 4.65
CA GLN A 226 8.13 -19.87 3.22
C GLN A 226 9.50 -19.24 3.00
N THR A 227 10.49 -20.08 2.67
CA THR A 227 11.78 -19.64 2.15
C THR A 227 11.58 -19.02 0.76
N VAL A 228 11.39 -17.71 0.67
CA VAL A 228 11.46 -17.01 -0.62
C VAL A 228 12.79 -16.29 -0.70
N SER A 229 13.79 -17.03 -1.17
CA SER A 229 15.06 -16.47 -1.64
C SER A 229 15.51 -17.18 -2.92
N THR A 230 14.66 -17.15 -3.94
CA THR A 230 15.03 -17.49 -5.33
C THR A 230 14.93 -16.30 -6.28
N ALA A 231 14.55 -15.11 -5.81
CA ALA A 231 14.39 -13.94 -6.67
C ALA A 231 15.70 -13.15 -6.90
N CYS A 232 16.63 -13.15 -5.94
CA CYS A 232 17.95 -12.54 -6.10
C CYS A 232 18.99 -13.67 -6.28
N LEU A 233 19.01 -14.36 -7.41
CA LEU A 233 20.02 -15.40 -7.64
C LEU A 233 21.40 -14.75 -7.79
N PRO A 234 22.43 -15.16 -7.01
CA PRO A 234 23.79 -14.63 -7.15
C PRO A 234 24.41 -14.93 -8.53
N ALA A 235 23.81 -15.84 -9.31
CA ALA A 235 24.19 -16.13 -10.69
C ALA A 235 24.08 -14.91 -11.62
N ASP A 236 23.22 -13.93 -11.30
CA ASP A 236 23.00 -12.72 -12.11
C ASP A 236 23.81 -11.50 -11.62
N GLY A 237 24.68 -11.69 -10.62
CA GLY A 237 25.46 -10.61 -10.02
C GLY A 237 24.63 -9.68 -9.12
N PHE A 238 23.52 -10.15 -8.55
CA PHE A 238 22.73 -9.44 -7.55
C PHE A 238 22.96 -10.04 -6.15
N ILE A 239 23.18 -9.17 -5.17
CA ILE A 239 23.19 -9.50 -3.74
C ILE A 239 21.85 -9.02 -3.17
N ALA A 240 21.11 -9.91 -2.51
CA ALA A 240 19.93 -9.51 -1.76
C ALA A 240 20.36 -8.61 -0.58
N SER A 241 19.65 -7.50 -0.39
CA SER A 241 19.69 -6.77 0.87
C SER A 241 19.24 -7.74 1.96
N LEU A 242 20.16 -8.03 2.89
CA LEU A 242 20.18 -9.14 3.85
C LEU A 242 18.93 -9.26 4.76
N VAL A 243 17.80 -9.63 4.18
CA VAL A 243 16.73 -10.37 4.86
C VAL A 243 16.49 -11.63 4.02
N VAL A 244 17.35 -12.63 4.24
CA VAL A 244 17.43 -13.87 3.43
C VAL A 244 16.14 -14.70 3.45
N ASP A 245 15.16 -14.31 4.26
CA ASP A 245 13.88 -15.02 4.36
C ASP A 245 12.67 -14.15 4.00
N SER A 246 12.82 -12.84 3.74
CA SER A 246 11.67 -11.97 3.50
C SER A 246 10.96 -12.26 2.18
N ASN A 247 9.69 -12.68 2.26
CA ASN A 247 8.85 -12.95 1.10
C ASN A 247 7.85 -11.83 0.77
N ASN A 248 7.87 -10.75 1.56
CA ASN A 248 6.90 -9.65 1.49
C ASN A 248 7.51 -8.34 0.99
N PHE A 249 8.65 -7.90 1.54
CA PHE A 249 9.36 -6.69 1.11
C PHE A 249 10.87 -6.95 1.13
N PHE A 250 11.48 -6.93 -0.05
CA PHE A 250 12.92 -7.13 -0.21
C PHE A 250 13.44 -6.37 -1.43
N VAL A 251 14.76 -6.13 -1.43
CA VAL A 251 15.45 -5.45 -2.53
C VAL A 251 16.66 -6.28 -2.93
N CYS A 252 16.81 -6.53 -4.22
CA CYS A 252 18.06 -7.06 -4.77
C CYS A 252 18.90 -5.88 -5.26
N VAL A 253 20.13 -5.78 -4.78
CA VAL A 253 21.10 -4.77 -5.23
C VAL A 253 22.12 -5.47 -6.11
N ARG A 254 22.38 -4.96 -7.30
CA ARG A 254 23.42 -5.53 -8.16
C ARG A 254 24.79 -5.31 -7.53
N ASP A 255 25.52 -6.38 -7.27
CA ASP A 255 26.94 -6.29 -6.93
C ASP A 255 27.68 -5.77 -8.16
N PRO A 256 28.38 -4.62 -8.09
CA PRO A 256 29.21 -4.19 -9.20
C PRO A 256 30.29 -5.23 -9.55
N GLY A 257 30.63 -6.15 -8.66
CA GLY A 257 31.73 -7.09 -8.88
C GLY A 257 33.09 -6.39 -8.83
N THR A 258 34.17 -7.17 -8.81
CA THR A 258 35.52 -6.64 -8.76
C THR A 258 35.89 -5.96 -10.09
N GLY A 259 35.98 -4.62 -10.08
CA GLY A 259 36.47 -3.83 -11.22
C GLY A 259 35.42 -3.05 -12.02
N VAL A 260 34.14 -3.10 -11.63
CA VAL A 260 33.11 -2.18 -12.16
C VAL A 260 33.00 -0.96 -11.25
N ASN A 261 32.77 0.20 -11.84
CA ASN A 261 32.62 1.45 -11.12
C ASN A 261 31.42 1.34 -10.15
N PRO A 262 31.61 1.38 -8.81
CA PRO A 262 30.56 1.15 -7.81
C PRO A 262 29.45 2.23 -7.82
N LEU A 263 29.63 3.25 -8.66
CA LEU A 263 28.75 4.38 -8.84
C LEU A 263 27.47 4.05 -9.62
N ASN A 264 27.49 3.10 -10.55
CA ASN A 264 26.30 2.72 -11.32
C ASN A 264 25.75 1.40 -10.80
N GLN A 265 24.69 1.45 -10.00
CA GLN A 265 24.08 0.28 -9.39
C GLN A 265 22.66 0.09 -9.93
N SER A 266 22.27 -1.14 -10.27
CA SER A 266 20.87 -1.46 -10.53
C SER A 266 20.29 -2.09 -9.28
N LEU A 267 19.06 -1.75 -8.93
CA LEU A 267 18.34 -2.42 -7.86
C LEU A 267 16.94 -2.82 -8.31
N SER A 268 16.47 -3.96 -7.83
CA SER A 268 15.11 -4.43 -8.03
C SER A 268 14.38 -4.48 -6.70
N VAL A 269 13.30 -3.71 -6.58
CA VAL A 269 12.45 -3.68 -5.38
C VAL A 269 11.26 -4.60 -5.59
N PHE A 270 10.99 -5.45 -4.60
CA PHE A 270 9.84 -6.35 -4.57
C PHE A 270 8.96 -6.00 -3.38
N LEU A 271 7.66 -5.84 -3.62
CA LEU A 271 6.68 -5.53 -2.59
C LEU A 271 5.41 -6.36 -2.77
N ARG A 272 4.96 -6.96 -1.66
CA ARG A 272 3.73 -7.74 -1.55
C ARG A 272 2.75 -7.03 -0.61
N GLY A 273 1.61 -6.65 -1.15
CA GLY A 273 0.50 -6.12 -0.37
C GLY A 273 -0.32 -7.23 0.28
N SER A 274 -1.22 -6.85 1.18
CA SER A 274 -2.14 -7.77 1.86
C SER A 274 -3.58 -7.24 1.82
N THR A 275 -4.54 -8.11 1.51
CA THR A 275 -5.97 -7.82 1.65
C THR A 275 -6.54 -8.28 2.99
N ALA A 276 -5.69 -8.57 3.98
CA ALA A 276 -6.10 -9.04 5.30
C ALA A 276 -7.07 -8.06 5.98
N ASN A 277 -7.97 -8.60 6.80
CA ASN A 277 -9.00 -7.81 7.48
C ASN A 277 -8.38 -6.76 8.41
N PRO A 278 -8.85 -5.49 8.33
CA PRO A 278 -8.61 -4.47 9.35
C PRO A 278 -9.16 -4.91 10.71
N GLY A 279 -8.32 -5.44 11.58
CA GLY A 279 -8.59 -5.56 13.01
C GLY A 279 -9.23 -6.87 13.51
N PRO A 280 -9.17 -7.08 14.84
CA PRO A 280 -9.74 -8.25 15.49
C PRO A 280 -11.23 -8.02 15.74
N GLY A 281 -12.11 -8.73 15.03
CA GLY A 281 -13.52 -8.78 15.48
C GLY A 281 -14.61 -9.09 14.46
N THR A 282 -14.36 -9.04 13.15
CA THR A 282 -15.39 -9.41 12.17
C THR A 282 -14.79 -10.17 10.99
N THR A 283 -14.42 -11.43 11.22
CA THR A 283 -14.11 -12.37 10.16
C THR A 283 -15.41 -12.86 9.51
N ILE A 284 -16.04 -12.01 8.69
CA ILE A 284 -17.00 -12.53 7.71
C ILE A 284 -16.16 -13.16 6.60
N ILE A 285 -15.85 -14.45 6.76
CA ILE A 285 -15.08 -15.24 5.79
C ILE A 285 -16.04 -15.63 4.68
N PHE A 286 -15.93 -14.94 3.54
CA PHE A 286 -16.68 -15.27 2.33
C PHE A 286 -15.91 -16.35 1.53
N GLY A 287 -16.36 -17.60 1.64
CA GLY A 287 -15.96 -18.71 0.76
C GLY A 287 -14.55 -19.29 1.00
N PRO A 288 -14.22 -20.43 0.37
CA PRO A 288 -12.91 -21.06 0.48
C PRO A 288 -11.87 -20.23 -0.30
N THR A 289 -11.04 -19.48 0.42
CA THR A 289 -9.95 -18.69 -0.15
C THR A 289 -8.71 -19.56 -0.38
N SER A 290 -8.07 -19.43 -1.55
CA SER A 290 -6.64 -19.74 -1.67
C SER A 290 -5.84 -18.49 -1.26
N GLU A 291 -4.88 -18.63 -0.35
CA GLU A 291 -4.06 -17.53 0.19
C GLU A 291 -3.32 -16.72 -0.89
N GLY A 292 -3.05 -17.34 -2.05
CA GLY A 292 -2.35 -16.69 -3.16
C GLY A 292 -3.15 -15.60 -3.90
N SER A 293 -4.48 -15.56 -3.80
CA SER A 293 -5.29 -14.53 -4.47
C SER A 293 -5.43 -13.23 -3.66
N SER A 294 -5.04 -13.23 -2.38
CA SER A 294 -5.15 -12.11 -1.44
C SER A 294 -3.88 -11.26 -1.31
N LEU A 295 -2.84 -11.58 -2.08
CA LEU A 295 -1.51 -11.01 -1.91
C LEU A 295 -0.98 -10.44 -3.24
N PRO A 296 -1.30 -9.19 -3.60
CA PRO A 296 -0.75 -8.58 -4.82
C PRO A 296 0.76 -8.39 -4.72
N ILE A 297 1.51 -8.85 -5.71
CA ILE A 297 2.98 -8.71 -5.79
C ILE A 297 3.33 -7.75 -6.94
N ILE A 298 4.24 -6.82 -6.70
CA ILE A 298 4.77 -5.90 -7.70
C ILE A 298 6.29 -5.82 -7.55
N SER A 299 7.00 -5.74 -8.68
CA SER A 299 8.43 -5.45 -8.71
C SER A 299 8.78 -4.34 -9.70
N THR A 300 9.88 -3.65 -9.44
CA THR A 300 10.44 -2.66 -10.36
C THR A 300 11.96 -2.70 -10.29
N GLU A 301 12.60 -2.50 -11.43
CA GLU A 301 14.05 -2.29 -11.52
C GLU A 301 14.35 -0.80 -11.69
N VAL A 302 15.35 -0.31 -10.97
CA VAL A 302 15.79 1.09 -10.98
C VAL A 302 17.30 1.14 -11.14
N LEU A 303 17.75 1.86 -12.17
CA LEU A 303 19.15 2.18 -12.36
C LEU A 303 19.51 3.45 -11.58
N VAL A 304 20.45 3.32 -10.66
CA VAL A 304 21.09 4.40 -9.92
C VAL A 304 22.34 4.83 -10.66
N ARG A 305 22.48 6.14 -10.91
CA ARG A 305 23.67 6.74 -11.53
C ARG A 305 24.34 7.65 -10.52
N GLY A 306 25.12 7.08 -9.61
CA GLY A 306 25.91 7.84 -8.66
C GLY A 306 26.91 8.73 -9.40
N ARG A 307 26.85 10.04 -9.15
CA ARG A 307 27.99 10.92 -9.38
C ARG A 307 28.49 11.36 -8.02
N ILE A 308 29.71 10.95 -7.67
CA ILE A 308 30.42 11.55 -6.55
C ILE A 308 31.17 12.74 -7.13
N GLU A 309 30.84 13.94 -6.66
CA GLU A 309 31.68 15.11 -6.91
C GLU A 309 32.97 14.94 -6.11
N THR A 310 34.05 14.59 -6.80
CA THR A 310 35.40 14.67 -6.24
C THR A 310 35.76 16.14 -6.17
N GLN A 311 35.82 16.69 -4.96
CA GLN A 311 36.40 18.01 -4.78
C GLN A 311 37.92 17.93 -4.99
N LEU A 312 38.41 18.78 -5.89
CA LEU A 312 39.82 19.14 -6.06
C LEU A 312 40.33 19.89 -4.83
#